data_AF-A0A838UAV7-F1
#
_entry.id   AF-A0A838UAV7-F1
#
_cell.length_a   1.000
_cell.length_b   1.000
_cell.length_c   1.000
_cell.angle_alpha   90.00
_cell.angle_beta   90.00
_cell.angle_gamma   90.00
#
_symmetry.space_group_name_H-M   'P 1'
#
loop_
_entity.id
_entity.type
_entity.pdbx_description
1 polymer ?
#
loop_
_entity_poly.entity_id
_entity_poly.type
_entity_poly.pdbx_seq_one_letter_code
_entity_poly.pdbx_strand_id
1 'polypeptide(L)' 'MPQVQANLTDADLQDLVEIAKRRGVDANTALQQAIATEKLILDNVQDGDDLLIKKPNNTVSKVVFSK' A
#
# COMPACT_ATOMS: atom_id res chain seq x y z
N MET A 1 -11.12 -15.71 11.11
CA MET A 1 -10.18 -14.66 10.66
C MET A 1 -10.31 -13.48 11.61
N PRO A 2 -9.22 -12.86 12.07
CA PRO A 2 -9.31 -11.68 12.93
C PRO A 2 -10.03 -10.56 12.17
N GLN A 3 -11.03 -9.94 12.81
CA GLN A 3 -11.67 -8.75 12.25
C GLN A 3 -10.81 -7.54 12.61
N VAL A 4 -10.29 -6.87 11.59
CA VAL A 4 -9.50 -5.63 11.75
C VAL A 4 -10.45 -4.46 11.53
N GLN A 5 -10.60 -3.61 12.54
CA GLN A 5 -11.29 -2.33 12.42
C GLN A 5 -10.26 -1.22 12.21
N ALA A 6 -10.47 -0.43 11.17
CA ALA A 6 -9.69 0.77 10.90
C ALA A 6 -10.61 1.99 11.02
N ASN A 7 -10.20 2.99 11.79
CA ASN A 7 -10.88 4.27 11.84
C ASN A 7 -10.29 5.13 10.70
N LEU A 8 -11.10 5.40 9.69
CA LEU A 8 -10.74 6.23 8.55
C LEU A 8 -11.50 7.55 8.63
N THR A 9 -10.86 8.65 8.22
CA THR A 9 -11.60 9.88 7.92
C THR A 9 -12.38 9.70 6.62
N ASP A 10 -13.41 10.53 6.40
CA ASP A 10 -14.18 10.48 5.15
C ASP A 10 -13.30 10.71 3.90
N ALA A 11 -12.27 11.55 4.03
CA ALA A 11 -11.30 11.82 2.96
C ALA A 11 -10.46 10.57 2.65
N ASP A 12 -9.90 9.91 3.67
CA ASP A 12 -9.09 8.70 3.48
C ASP A 12 -9.93 7.54 2.91
N LEU A 13 -11.20 7.44 3.32
CA LEU A 13 -12.13 6.47 2.76
C LEU A 13 -12.37 6.74 1.27
N GLN A 14 -12.54 8.01 0.88
CA GLN A 14 -12.75 8.38 -0.51
C GLN A 14 -11.52 8.08 -1.38
N ASP A 15 -10.32 8.38 -0.88
CA ASP A 15 -9.06 8.04 -1.54
C ASP A 15 -8.88 6.53 -1.70
N LEU A 16 -9.20 5.75 -0.66
CA LEU A 16 -9.18 4.29 -0.71
C LEU A 16 -10.14 3.75 -1.77
N VAL A 17 -11.35 4.30 -1.86
CA VAL A 17 -12.34 3.92 -2.88
C VAL A 17 -11.84 4.24 -4.29
N GLU A 18 -11.19 5.37 -4.50
CA GLU A 18 -10.58 5.70 -5.79
C GLU A 18 -9.46 4.73 -6.17
N ILE A 19 -8.58 4.40 -5.22
CA ILE A 19 -7.49 3.43 -5.42
C ILE A 19 -8.08 2.06 -5.78
N ALA A 20 -9.12 1.63 -5.07
CA ALA A 20 -9.82 0.37 -5.33
C ALA A 20 -10.43 0.34 -6.73
N LYS A 21 -11.12 1.41 -7.15
CA LYS A 21 -11.67 1.57 -8.50
C LYS A 21 -10.59 1.48 -9.59
N ARG A 22 -9.46 2.18 -9.41
CA ARG A 22 -8.34 2.15 -10.37
C ARG A 22 -7.73 0.76 -10.52
N ARG A 23 -7.82 -0.07 -9.48
CA ARG A 23 -7.31 -1.45 -9.45
C ARG A 23 -8.36 -2.50 -9.82
N GLY A 24 -9.62 -2.10 -10.02
CA GLY A 24 -10.72 -3.03 -10.33
C GLY A 24 -11.08 -3.95 -9.17
N VAL A 25 -10.80 -3.56 -7.92
CA VAL A 25 -11.12 -4.32 -6.71
C VAL A 25 -12.03 -3.50 -5.79
N ASP A 26 -12.63 -4.13 -4.78
CA ASP A 26 -13.39 -3.41 -3.75
C ASP A 26 -12.46 -2.75 -2.71
N ALA A 27 -13.00 -1.78 -1.96
CA ALA A 27 -12.25 -1.00 -0.99
C ALA A 27 -11.66 -1.84 0.15
N ASN A 28 -12.34 -2.91 0.58
CA ASN A 28 -11.83 -3.78 1.64
C ASN A 28 -10.65 -4.60 1.12
N THR A 29 -10.73 -5.12 -0.10
CA THR A 29 -9.62 -5.82 -0.76
C THR A 29 -8.42 -4.88 -0.94
N ALA A 30 -8.65 -3.63 -1.37
CA ALA A 30 -7.58 -2.65 -1.51
C ALA A 30 -6.91 -2.33 -0.15
N LEU A 31 -7.69 -2.19 0.92
CA LEU A 31 -7.19 -1.94 2.27
C LEU A 31 -6.39 -3.14 2.80
N GLN A 32 -6.88 -4.36 2.61
CA GLN A 32 -6.17 -5.58 3.00
C GLN A 32 -4.82 -5.70 2.27
N GLN A 33 -4.79 -5.39 0.97
CA GLN A 33 -3.56 -5.38 0.20
C GLN A 33 -2.58 -4.31 0.70
N ALA A 34 -3.07 -3.11 1.05
CA ALA A 34 -2.24 -2.05 1.59
C ALA A 34 -1.60 -2.45 2.93
N ILE A 35 -2.39 -2.98 3.87
CA ILE A 35 -1.90 -3.47 5.17
C ILE A 35 -0.90 -4.61 4.98
N ALA A 36 -1.19 -5.56 4.08
CA ALA A 36 -0.27 -6.66 3.80
C ALA A 36 1.06 -6.16 3.19
N THR A 37 0.99 -5.15 2.33
CA THR A 37 2.18 -4.51 1.74
C THR A 37 2.98 -3.76 2.79
N GLU A 38 2.32 -2.98 3.65
CA GLU A 38 2.96 -2.26 4.76
C GLU A 38 3.66 -3.23 5.71
N LYS A 39 2.98 -4.32 6.11
CA LYS A 39 3.59 -5.37 6.92
C LYS A 39 4.80 -6.01 6.24
N LEU A 40 4.69 -6.33 4.94
CA LEU A 40 5.80 -6.89 4.18
C LEU A 40 6.99 -5.92 4.14
N ILE A 41 6.74 -4.62 3.97
CA ILE A 41 7.78 -3.58 4.01
C ILE A 41 8.39 -3.53 5.41
N LEU A 42 7.61 -3.39 6.47
CA LEU A 42 8.11 -3.32 7.84
C LEU A 42 8.90 -4.57 8.27
N ASP A 43 8.48 -5.76 7.82
CA ASP A 43 9.15 -7.02 8.14
C ASP A 43 10.48 -7.19 7.38
N ASN A 44 10.70 -6.48 6.26
CA ASN A 44 11.83 -6.71 5.35
C ASN A 44 12.68 -5.48 5.02
N VAL A 45 12.28 -4.28 5.43
CA VAL A 45 12.92 -3.00 5.10
C VAL A 45 13.17 -2.28 6.42
N GLN A 46 14.44 -2.11 6.78
CA GLN A 46 14.85 -1.32 7.95
C GLN A 46 15.05 0.15 7.57
N ASP A 47 15.13 1.02 8.58
CA ASP A 47 15.49 2.43 8.37
C ASP A 47 16.83 2.52 7.62
N GLY A 48 16.80 3.04 6.39
CA GLY A 48 17.96 3.17 5.51
C GLY A 48 18.01 2.20 4.32
N ASP A 49 17.11 1.21 4.27
CA ASP A 49 17.01 0.30 3.14
C ASP A 49 16.29 0.93 1.94
N ASP A 50 16.79 0.63 0.74
CA ASP A 50 16.25 1.16 -0.52
C ASP A 50 15.16 0.23 -1.08
N LEU A 51 13.91 0.70 -1.12
CA LEU A 51 12.83 -0.03 -1.79
C LEU A 51 12.92 0.19 -3.32
N LEU A 52 13.21 -0.88 -4.06
CA LEU A 52 13.34 -0.88 -5.52
C LEU A 52 12.13 -1.55 -6.18
N ILE A 53 11.36 -0.80 -6.98
CA ILE A 53 10.23 -1.33 -7.75
C ILE A 53 10.65 -1.54 -9.20
N LYS A 54 10.61 -2.78 -9.67
CA LYS A 54 10.82 -3.13 -11.08
C LYS A 54 9.57 -2.82 -11.90
N LYS A 55 9.70 -2.00 -12.94
CA LYS A 55 8.64 -1.65 -13.88
C LYS A 55 8.57 -2.65 -15.05
N PRO A 56 7.43 -2.73 -15.77
CA PRO A 56 7.27 -3.62 -16.92
C PRO A 56 8.29 -3.38 -18.05
N ASN A 57 8.81 -2.15 -18.16
CA ASN A 57 9.84 -1.77 -19.13
C ASN A 57 11.28 -2.15 -18.69
N ASN A 58 11.44 -3.05 -17.72
CA ASN A 58 12.72 -3.45 -17.12
C ASN A 58 13.53 -2.31 -16.46
N THR A 59 12.93 -1.15 -16.21
CA THR A 59 13.55 -0.10 -15.38
C THR A 59 13.25 -0.34 -13.90
N VAL A 60 14.10 0.21 -13.03
CA VAL A 60 13.91 0.15 -11.58
C VAL A 60 13.65 1.57 -11.08
N SER A 61 12.67 1.73 -10.19
CA SER A 61 12.41 2.99 -9.49
C SER A 61 12.66 2.82 -8.01
N LYS A 62 13.48 3.71 -7.44
CA LYS A 62 13.72 3.79 -6.00
C LYS A 62 12.58 4.58 -5.37
N VAL A 63 11.92 3.99 -4.37
CA VAL A 63 10.94 4.69 -3.54
C VAL A 63 11.68 5.31 -2.37
N VAL A 64 11.65 6.63 -2.30
CA VAL A 64 12.18 7.38 -1.16
C VAL A 64 10.99 7.78 -0.30
N PHE A 65 10.89 7.19 0.89
CA PHE A 65 9.93 7.63 1.89
C PHE A 65 10.50 8.89 2.56
N SER A 66 10.05 10.07 2.13
CA SER A 66 10.36 11.33 2.82
C SER A 66 9.45 11.47 4.04
N LYS A 67 10.05 11.75 5.20
CA LYS A 67 9.37 12.05 6.47
C LYS A 67 8.49 13.29 6.40
#